data_AF-A0A530M376-F1
#
_entry.id   AF-A0A530M376-F1
#
_cell.length_a   1.000
_cell.length_b   1.000
_cell.length_c   1.000
_cell.angle_alpha   90.00
_cell.angle_beta   90.00
_cell.angle_gamma   90.00
#
_symmetry.space_group_name_H-M   'P 1'
#
loop_
_entity.id
_entity.type
_entity.pdbx_description
1 polymer ?
#
loop_
_entity_poly.entity_id
_entity_poly.type
_entity_poly.pdbx_seq_one_letter_code
_entity_poly.pdbx_strand_id
1 'polypeptide(L)' 'WKPCFSKVLYRQRNLVERFFSKLKHFRRIATRYDKLAENFLAMVQLASIRLWLRAYESRA' A
#
# COMPACT_ATOMS: atom_id res chain seq x y z
N TRP A 1 -34.22 -4.78 4.25
CA TRP A 1 -32.78 -4.52 4.48
C TRP A 1 -32.03 -4.60 3.16
N LYS A 2 -31.63 -3.47 2.58
CA LYS A 2 -30.68 -3.49 1.45
C LYS A 2 -29.27 -3.51 2.05
N PRO A 3 -28.40 -4.46 1.70
CA PRO A 3 -27.02 -4.40 2.15
C PRO A 3 -26.41 -3.12 1.59
N CYS A 4 -26.07 -2.18 2.48
CA CYS A 4 -25.46 -0.89 2.13
C CYS A 4 -24.07 -1.05 1.49
N PHE A 5 -23.55 -2.28 1.44
CA PHE A 5 -22.22 -2.60 0.94
C PHE A 5 -22.30 -3.33 -0.41
N SER A 6 -21.76 -2.70 -1.45
CA SER A 6 -21.61 -3.35 -2.75
C SER A 6 -20.56 -4.45 -2.66
N LYS A 7 -20.93 -5.69 -3.03
CA LYS A 7 -20.00 -6.83 -3.07
C LYS A 7 -18.79 -6.56 -3.98
N VAL A 8 -18.98 -5.76 -5.04
CA VAL A 8 -17.91 -5.39 -5.97
C VAL A 8 -16.89 -4.47 -5.29
N LEU A 9 -17.36 -3.45 -4.58
CA LEU A 9 -16.49 -2.54 -3.81
C LEU A 9 -15.73 -3.30 -2.71
N TYR A 10 -16.40 -4.25 -2.05
CA TYR A 10 -15.75 -5.09 -1.04
C TYR A 10 -14.62 -5.94 -1.63
N ARG A 11 -14.81 -6.47 -2.85
CA ARG A 11 -13.77 -7.27 -3.54
C ARG A 11 -12.56 -6.41 -3.92
N GLN A 12 -12.77 -5.17 -4.35
CA GLN A 12 -11.69 -4.24 -4.72
C GLN A 12 -10.79 -3.87 -3.52
N ARG A 13 -11.34 -3.88 -2.29
CA ARG A 13 -10.59 -3.62 -1.04
C ARG A 13 -9.35 -4.52 -0.89
N ASN A 14 -9.42 -5.77 -1.34
CA ASN A 14 -8.30 -6.72 -1.29
C ASN A 14 -7.04 -6.18 -2.01
N LEU A 15 -7.20 -5.40 -3.08
CA LEU A 15 -6.05 -4.80 -3.79
C LEU A 15 -5.32 -3.80 -2.90
N VAL A 16 -6.09 -2.97 -2.18
CA VAL A 16 -5.57 -1.96 -1.24
C VAL A 16 -4.91 -2.65 -0.04
N GLU A 17 -5.54 -3.68 0.52
CA GLU A 17 -4.98 -4.45 1.64
C GLU A 17 -3.66 -5.12 1.28
N ARG A 18 -3.59 -5.76 0.11
CA ARG A 18 -2.34 -6.37 -0.39
C ARG A 18 -1.26 -5.34 -0.65
N PHE A 19 -1.61 -4.14 -1.12
CA PHE A 19 -0.66 -3.05 -1.27
C PHE A 19 -0.07 -2.62 0.08
N PHE A 20 -0.90 -2.39 1.09
CA PHE A 20 -0.41 -2.03 2.43
C PHE A 20 0.34 -3.15 3.12
N SER A 21 -0.03 -4.42 2.89
CA SER A 21 0.74 -5.57 3.35
C SER A 21 2.16 -5.54 2.77
N LYS A 22 2.32 -5.28 1.47
CA LYS A 22 3.64 -5.10 0.83
C LYS A 22 4.41 -3.91 1.38
N LEU A 23 3.76 -2.76 1.61
CA LEU A 23 4.40 -1.60 2.24
C LEU A 23 4.91 -1.93 3.65
N LYS A 24 4.18 -2.74 4.43
CA LYS A 24 4.60 -3.14 5.78
C LYS A 24 5.77 -4.14 5.80
N HIS A 25 6.20 -4.69 4.68
CA HIS A 25 7.45 -5.47 4.64
C HIS A 25 8.68 -4.58 4.87
N PHE A 26 8.57 -3.29 4.55
CA PHE A 26 9.62 -2.33 4.87
C PHE A 26 9.55 -1.98 6.35
N ARG A 27 10.43 -2.59 7.16
CA ARG A 27 10.46 -2.42 8.62
C ARG A 27 10.39 -0.95 9.05
N ARG A 28 11.15 -0.06 8.39
CA ARG A 28 11.16 1.39 8.65
C ARG A 28 9.78 2.05 8.54
N ILE A 29 8.98 1.64 7.55
CA ILE A 29 7.61 2.15 7.34
C ILE A 29 6.67 1.51 8.37
N ALA A 30 6.79 0.19 8.60
CA ALA A 30 5.91 -0.54 9.51
C ALA A 30 5.97 -0.05 10.96
N THR A 31 7.17 0.29 11.43
CA THR A 31 7.39 0.78 12.80
C THR A 31 7.28 2.29 12.93
N ARG A 32 7.18 3.03 11.81
CA ARG A 32 7.13 4.49 11.76
C ARG A 32 8.29 5.13 12.57
N TYR A 33 9.52 4.71 12.30
CA TYR A 33 10.71 5.24 13.00
C TYR A 33 11.02 6.70 12.68
N ASP A 34 10.52 7.22 11.56
CA ASP A 34 10.76 8.59 11.12
C ASP A 34 10.04 9.60 12.03
N LYS A 35 10.82 10.48 12.68
CA LYS A 35 10.31 11.51 13.60
C LYS A 35 9.51 12.61 12.89
N LEU A 36 9.93 12.97 11.68
CA LEU A 36 9.26 13.97 10.85
C LEU A 36 8.26 13.29 9.90
N ALA A 37 7.06 13.87 9.82
CA ALA A 37 6.01 13.38 8.92
C ALA A 37 6.45 13.43 7.45
N GLU A 38 7.25 14.43 7.07
CA GLU A 38 7.80 14.58 5.72
C GLU A 38 8.73 13.41 5.35
N ASN A 39 9.64 13.04 6.26
CA ASN A 39 10.54 11.92 6.04
C ASN A 39 9.78 10.59 5.94
N PHE A 40 8.76 10.40 6.78
CA PHE A 40 7.88 9.24 6.68
C PHE A 40 7.16 9.18 5.34
N LEU A 41 6.60 10.32 4.89
CA LEU A 41 5.90 10.40 3.60
C LEU A 41 6.85 10.11 2.43
N ALA A 42 8.06 10.68 2.43
CA ALA A 42 9.07 10.43 1.41
C ALA A 42 9.43 8.93 1.33
N MET A 43 9.58 8.26 2.47
CA MET A 43 9.84 6.81 2.52
C MET A 43 8.67 5.99 1.98
N VAL A 44 7.42 6.38 2.28
CA VAL A 44 6.21 5.74 1.75
C VAL A 44 6.13 5.92 0.23
N GLN A 45 6.42 7.12 -0.29
CA GLN A 45 6.46 7.39 -1.72
C GLN A 45 7.53 6.55 -2.41
N LEU A 46 8.75 6.48 -1.86
CA LEU A 46 9.84 5.69 -2.42
C LEU A 46 9.48 4.19 -2.47
N ALA A 47 8.92 3.65 -1.39
CA ALA A 47 8.47 2.26 -1.34
C ALA A 47 7.33 1.99 -2.34
N SER A 48 6.43 2.95 -2.53
CA SER A 48 5.34 2.85 -3.52
C SER A 48 5.87 2.81 -4.94
N ILE A 49 6.83 3.68 -5.29
CA ILE A 49 7.49 3.69 -6.61
C ILE A 49 8.19 2.35 -6.87
N ARG A 50 8.92 1.82 -5.88
CA ARG A 50 9.59 0.51 -6.01
C ARG A 50 8.60 -0.63 -6.24
N LEU A 51 7.48 -0.64 -5.53
CA LEU A 51 6.42 -1.63 -5.74
C LEU A 51 5.76 -1.49 -7.12
N TRP A 52 5.62 -0.27 -7.62
CA TRP A 52 5.07 0.02 -8.94
C TRP A 52 5.99 -0.50 -10.06
N LEU A 53 7.29 -0.19 -9.98
CA LEU A 53 8.29 -0.66 -10.96
C LEU A 53 8.34 -2.18 -11.02
N ARG A 54 8.34 -2.86 -9.86
CA ARG A 54 8.28 -4.32 -9.81
C ARG A 54 7.02 -4.89 -10.44
N ALA A 55 5.88 -4.24 -10.23
CA ALA A 55 4.62 -4.67 -10.83
C ALA A 55 4.59 -4.46 -12.36
N TYR A 56 5.28 -3.43 -12.86
CA TYR A 56 5.45 -3.19 -14.30
C TYR A 56 6.35 -4.26 -14.93
N GLU A 57 7.51 -4.54 -14.33
CA GLU A 57 8.43 -5.60 -14.79
C GLU A 57 7.77 -6.98 -14.83
N SER A 58 6.89 -7.30 -13.88
CA SER A 58 6.17 -8.58 -13.88
C SER A 58 5.03 -8.66 -14.91
N ARG A 59 4.71 -7.55 -15.60
CA ARG A 59 3.66 -7.47 -16.64
C ARG A 59 4.25 -7.37 -18.05
N ALA A 60 5.54 -7.04 -18.16
CA ALA A 60 6.31 -7.11 -19.39
C ALA A 60 6.70 -8.56 -19.69
#